data_AF-A0A1Y3B783-F1
#
_entry.id   AF-A0A1Y3B783-F1
#
_cell.length_a   1.000
_cell.length_b   1.000
_cell.length_c   1.000
_cell.angle_alpha   90.00
_cell.angle_beta   90.00
_cell.angle_gamma   90.00
#
_symmetry.space_group_name_H-M   'P 1'
#
loop_
_entity.id
_entity.type
_entity.pdbx_description
1 polymer ?
#
loop_
_entity_poly.entity_id
_entity_poly.type
_entity_poly.pdbx_seq_one_letter_code
_entity_poly.pdbx_strand_id
1 'polypeptide(L)'
;MNDKETKLQHQYDVWFRGVNRGKAMPNSQNYDQNLKIVATFDTIQSFWSVYTHLVRPNDLTGHSDLHVFKSGIKPLWEDEANKDGGMWKLRLRKGNNIFLTGNF
;
A
#
# COMPACT_ATOMS: atom_id res chain seq x y z
N MET A 1 -20.87 24.83 4.99
CA MET A 1 -21.52 23.60 4.52
C MET A 1 -21.17 22.51 5.51
N ASN A 2 -22.12 21.69 5.96
CA ASN A 2 -21.82 20.60 6.88
C ASN A 2 -21.11 19.49 6.11
N ASP A 3 -19.79 19.50 6.11
CA ASP A 3 -18.97 18.45 5.53
C ASP A 3 -19.00 17.24 6.45
N LYS A 4 -20.09 16.46 6.35
CA LYS A 4 -20.19 15.18 7.04
C LYS A 4 -19.15 14.25 6.42
N GLU A 5 -18.10 13.91 7.18
CA GLU A 5 -17.10 12.96 6.74
C GLU A 5 -17.74 11.60 6.44
N THR A 6 -17.39 11.01 5.31
CA THR A 6 -17.90 9.70 4.91
C THR A 6 -16.97 8.64 5.46
N LYS A 7 -17.40 7.95 6.51
CA LYS A 7 -16.65 6.87 7.15
C LYS A 7 -16.52 5.65 6.23
N LEU A 8 -15.34 5.05 6.22
CA LEU A 8 -15.10 3.77 5.58
C LEU A 8 -15.55 2.63 6.50
N GLN A 9 -15.77 1.45 5.92
CA GLN A 9 -16.14 0.25 6.69
C GLN A 9 -15.04 -0.17 7.69
N HIS A 10 -13.78 0.11 7.37
CA HIS A 10 -12.63 -0.17 8.20
C HIS A 10 -11.67 1.02 8.16
N GLN A 11 -10.83 1.12 9.18
CA GLN A 11 -9.62 1.91 9.13
C GLN A 11 -8.55 1.15 8.33
N TYR A 12 -7.71 1.89 7.60
CA TYR A 12 -6.66 1.34 6.78
C TYR A 12 -5.31 2.01 7.08
N ASP A 13 -4.26 1.21 7.00
CA ASP A 13 -2.88 1.64 7.17
C ASP A 13 -2.14 1.52 5.83
N VAL A 14 -1.45 2.60 5.45
CA VAL A 14 -0.53 2.63 4.31
C VAL A 14 0.84 2.23 4.82
N TRP A 15 1.36 1.12 4.29
CA TRP A 15 2.69 0.62 4.60
C TRP A 15 3.63 0.89 3.43
N PHE A 16 4.84 1.33 3.73
CA PHE A 16 5.89 1.55 2.76
C PHE A 16 7.14 0.76 3.12
N ARG A 17 7.75 0.16 2.09
CA ARG A 17 9.06 -0.46 2.16
C ARG A 17 9.92 0.10 1.04
N GLY A 18 11.01 0.78 1.38
CA GLY A 18 11.99 1.27 0.42
C GLY A 18 13.29 0.49 0.49
N VAL A 19 13.88 0.14 -0.66
CA VAL A 19 15.26 -0.36 -0.73
C VAL A 19 16.17 0.76 -1.25
N ASN A 20 17.09 1.24 -0.41
CA ASN A 20 18.07 2.24 -0.80
C ASN A 20 18.98 1.70 -1.91
N ARG A 21 19.18 2.49 -2.97
CA ARG A 21 20.09 2.17 -4.08
C ARG A 21 21.48 1.83 -3.52
N GLY A 22 22.00 0.64 -3.86
CA GLY A 22 23.35 0.20 -3.49
C GLY A 22 23.44 -0.75 -2.29
N LYS A 23 22.35 -1.01 -1.55
CA LYS A 23 22.31 -2.10 -0.57
C LYS A 23 21.71 -3.35 -1.22
N ALA A 24 22.35 -4.51 -1.01
CA ALA A 24 21.84 -5.80 -1.47
C ALA A 24 20.37 -5.96 -1.02
N MET A 25 19.56 -6.67 -1.83
CA MET A 25 18.19 -7.02 -1.46
C MET A 25 18.22 -7.58 -0.03
N PRO A 26 17.47 -6.98 0.92
CA PRO A 26 17.48 -7.51 2.27
C PRO A 26 17.03 -8.96 2.23
N ASN A 27 17.83 -9.86 2.80
CA ASN A 27 17.40 -11.24 3.07
C ASN A 27 16.02 -11.20 3.74
N SER A 28 15.19 -12.23 3.52
CA SER A 28 13.84 -12.36 4.08
C SER A 28 13.75 -12.02 5.58
N GLN A 29 14.82 -12.30 6.34
CA GLN A 29 14.95 -11.97 7.77
C GLN A 29 14.82 -10.47 8.12
N ASN A 30 15.02 -9.55 7.17
CA ASN A 30 14.94 -8.10 7.38
C ASN A 30 13.72 -7.45 6.71
N TYR A 31 12.75 -8.25 6.23
CA TYR A 31 11.57 -7.71 5.55
C TYR A 31 10.68 -6.89 6.50
N ASP A 32 10.34 -7.44 7.66
CA ASP A 32 9.52 -6.76 8.70
C ASP A 32 10.21 -5.47 9.21
N GLN A 33 11.54 -5.49 9.37
CA GLN A 33 12.29 -4.33 9.89
C GLN A 33 12.24 -3.09 9.00
N ASN A 34 12.03 -3.27 7.70
CA ASN A 34 12.00 -2.17 6.72
C ASN A 34 10.57 -1.77 6.31
N LEU A 35 9.56 -2.41 6.88
CA LEU A 35 8.16 -2.19 6.61
C LEU A 35 7.60 -1.20 7.64
N LYS A 36 7.15 -0.03 7.19
CA LYS A 36 6.70 1.05 8.08
C LYS A 36 5.33 1.55 7.68
N ILE A 37 4.47 1.80 8.67
CA ILE A 37 3.25 2.58 8.46
C ILE A 37 3.65 4.03 8.21
N VAL A 38 3.17 4.61 7.12
CA VAL A 38 3.42 6.01 6.73
C VAL A 38 2.18 6.88 6.80
N ALA A 39 0.98 6.29 6.79
CA ALA A 39 -0.27 6.99 6.96
C ALA A 39 -1.38 6.03 7.41
N THR A 40 -2.41 6.58 8.04
CA THR A 40 -3.63 5.87 8.46
C THR A 40 -4.84 6.71 8.09
N PHE A 41 -5.92 6.08 7.62
CA PHE A 41 -7.15 6.77 7.25
C PHE A 41 -8.40 5.91 7.55
N ASP A 42 -9.51 6.56 7.89
CA ASP A 42 -10.78 5.90 8.22
C ASP A 42 -12.00 6.58 7.54
N THR A 43 -11.77 7.59 6.72
CA THR A 43 -12.79 8.33 5.94
C THR A 43 -12.35 8.49 4.49
N ILE A 44 -13.32 8.77 3.60
CA ILE A 44 -13.04 9.09 2.19
C ILE A 44 -12.17 10.35 2.09
N GLN A 45 -12.45 11.35 2.92
CA GLN A 45 -11.73 12.62 2.94
C GLN A 45 -10.27 12.42 3.40
N SER A 46 -10.04 11.66 4.49
CA SER A 46 -8.69 11.35 4.95
C SER A 46 -7.94 10.48 3.95
N PHE A 47 -8.60 9.55 3.27
CA PHE A 47 -8.00 8.80 2.15
C PHE A 47 -7.47 9.73 1.06
N TRP A 48 -8.28 10.67 0.57
CA TRP A 48 -7.85 11.61 -0.47
C TRP A 48 -6.74 12.53 0.00
N SER A 49 -6.80 12.98 1.26
CA SER A 49 -5.72 13.77 1.87
C SER A 49 -4.40 12.97 1.88
N VAL A 50 -4.42 11.70 2.28
CA VAL A 50 -3.24 10.84 2.25
C VAL A 50 -2.76 10.62 0.80
N TYR A 51 -3.64 10.16 -0.09
CA TYR A 51 -3.29 9.77 -1.45
C TYR A 51 -2.67 10.91 -2.26
N THR A 52 -3.18 12.13 -2.11
CA THR A 52 -2.68 13.30 -2.84
C THR A 52 -1.27 13.73 -2.43
N HIS A 53 -0.82 13.36 -1.23
CA HIS A 53 0.52 13.65 -0.72
C HIS A 53 1.49 12.45 -0.88
N LEU A 54 1.01 11.29 -1.31
CA LEU A 54 1.87 10.14 -1.61
C LEU A 54 2.61 10.33 -2.93
N VAL A 55 3.87 9.89 -2.96
CA VAL A 55 4.62 9.76 -4.22
C VAL A 55 3.92 8.73 -5.10
N ARG A 56 3.67 9.08 -6.36
CA ARG A 56 3.00 8.16 -7.30
C ARG A 56 3.84 6.91 -7.49
N PRO A 57 3.22 5.71 -7.63
CA PRO A 57 3.96 4.47 -7.81
C PRO A 57 4.97 4.50 -8.98
N ASN A 58 4.67 5.25 -10.05
CA ASN A 58 5.56 5.39 -11.20
C ASN A 58 6.82 6.24 -10.92
N ASP A 59 6.75 7.12 -9.92
CA ASP A 59 7.83 8.03 -9.52
C ASP A 59 8.64 7.47 -8.34
N LEU A 60 8.20 6.36 -7.74
CA LEU A 60 8.96 5.65 -6.72
C LEU A 60 10.28 5.13 -7.29
N THR A 61 11.38 5.43 -6.60
CA THR A 61 12.70 4.97 -7.00
C THR A 61 13.06 3.63 -6.34
N GLY A 62 13.87 2.82 -7.03
CA GLY A 62 14.38 1.55 -6.49
C GLY A 62 13.33 0.44 -6.43
N HIS A 63 13.67 -0.65 -5.74
CA HIS A 63 12.73 -1.70 -5.41
C HIS A 63 11.95 -1.27 -4.17
N SER A 64 10.83 -0.59 -4.38
CA SER A 64 9.97 -0.11 -3.31
C SER A 64 8.59 -0.75 -3.42
N ASP A 65 7.98 -1.04 -2.27
CA ASP A 65 6.63 -1.59 -2.17
C ASP A 65 5.74 -0.62 -1.37
N LEU A 66 4.52 -0.42 -1.86
CA LEU A 66 3.46 0.32 -1.17
C LEU A 66 2.29 -0.64 -0.96
N HIS A 67 1.83 -0.77 0.29
CA HIS A 67 0.72 -1.63 0.65
C HIS A 67 -0.36 -0.82 1.36
N VAL A 68 -1.63 -1.18 1.13
CA VAL A 68 -2.77 -0.64 1.87
C VAL A 68 -3.49 -1.83 2.49
N PHE A 69 -3.48 -1.91 3.81
CA PHE A 69 -4.07 -3.02 4.57
C PHE A 69 -5.06 -2.46 5.58
N LYS A 70 -6.03 -3.29 6.01
CA LYS A 70 -6.87 -2.92 7.15
C LYS A 70 -5.98 -2.71 8.37
N SER A 71 -6.35 -1.74 9.22
CA SER A 71 -5.54 -1.40 10.38
C SER A 71 -5.40 -2.61 11.31
N GLY A 72 -4.18 -2.83 11.79
CA GLY A 72 -3.81 -3.99 12.62
C GLY A 72 -3.48 -5.28 11.86
N ILE A 73 -3.65 -5.33 10.53
CA ILE A 73 -3.17 -6.46 9.71
C ILE A 73 -1.86 -6.05 9.04
N LYS A 74 -0.77 -6.78 9.34
CA LYS A 74 0.51 -6.53 8.68
C LYS A 74 0.48 -7.13 7.26
N PRO A 75 1.12 -6.49 6.26
CA PRO A 75 1.30 -7.05 4.92
C PRO A 75 2.40 -8.14 4.91
N LEU A 76 2.26 -9.15 5.78
CA LEU A 76 3.16 -10.28 5.96
C LEU A 76 2.37 -11.58 5.84
N TRP A 77 3.00 -12.62 5.30
CA TRP A 77 2.34 -13.92 5.19
C TRP A 77 2.24 -14.62 6.56
N GLU A 78 3.09 -14.24 7.51
CA GLU A 78 3.08 -14.74 8.88
C GLU A 78 1.96 -14.13 9.75
N ASP A 79 1.33 -13.05 9.30
CA ASP A 79 0.22 -12.43 10.01
C ASP A 79 -0.97 -13.40 10.10
N GLU A 80 -1.61 -13.49 11.26
CA GLU A 80 -2.70 -14.44 11.50
C GLU A 80 -3.85 -14.28 10.51
N ALA A 81 -4.11 -13.07 10.02
CA ALA A 81 -5.15 -12.82 9.05
C ALA A 81 -4.78 -13.23 7.62
N ASN A 82 -3.49 -13.47 7.33
CA ASN A 82 -2.98 -13.76 5.99
C ASN A 82 -2.46 -15.21 5.82
N LYS A 83 -2.05 -15.87 6.91
CA LYS A 83 -1.31 -17.16 6.87
C LYS A 83 -2.01 -18.29 6.12
N ASP A 84 -3.34 -18.33 6.15
CA ASP A 84 -4.16 -19.37 5.52
C ASP A 84 -4.79 -18.87 4.20
N GLY A 85 -4.34 -17.73 3.68
CA GLY A 85 -4.89 -17.07 2.51
C GLY A 85 -4.04 -17.21 1.23
N GLY A 86 -4.22 -16.26 0.32
CA GLY A 86 -3.48 -16.15 -0.94
C GLY A 86 -3.58 -14.75 -1.54
N MET A 87 -2.82 -14.49 -2.60
CA MET A 87 -2.83 -13.19 -3.27
C MET A 87 -2.86 -13.33 -4.79
N TRP A 88 -3.78 -12.59 -5.42
CA TRP A 88 -3.77 -12.38 -6.87
C TRP A 88 -2.70 -11.37 -7.25
N LYS A 89 -1.81 -11.75 -8.18
CA LYS A 89 -0.71 -10.91 -8.65
C LYS A 89 -0.89 -10.61 -10.13
N LEU A 90 -0.97 -9.32 -10.47
CA LEU A 90 -0.95 -8.84 -11.85
C LEU A 90 0.41 -8.18 -12.13
N ARG A 91 1.11 -8.62 -13.19
CA ARG A 91 2.40 -8.06 -13.60
C ARG A 91 2.22 -7.12 -14.78
N LEU A 92 2.63 -5.86 -14.61
CA LEU A 92 2.48 -4.82 -15.61
C LEU A 92 3.83 -4.44 -16.20
N ARG A 93 3.88 -4.20 -17.52
CA ARG A 93 5.06 -3.64 -18.17
C ARG A 93 5.12 -2.13 -17.90
N LYS A 94 6.30 -1.64 -17.51
CA LYS A 94 6.53 -0.20 -17.26
C LYS A 94 6.21 0.60 -18.52
N GLY A 95 5.43 1.67 -18.39
CA GLY A 95 5.07 2.57 -19.49
C GLY A 95 3.73 2.30 -20.19
N ASN A 96 3.02 1.21 -19.83
CA ASN A 96 1.68 0.99 -20.34
C ASN A 96 0.64 1.61 -19.39
N ASN A 97 -0.08 2.63 -19.85
CA ASN A 97 -1.30 3.10 -19.16
C ASN A 97 -2.37 2.03 -19.31
N ILE A 98 -2.74 1.38 -18.21
CA ILE A 98 -3.85 0.45 -18.18
C ILE A 98 -5.10 1.26 -17.89
N PHE A 99 -5.88 1.51 -18.94
CA PHE A 99 -7.26 1.94 -18.78
C PHE A 99 -8.05 0.69 -18.41
N LEU A 100 -8.38 0.52 -17.13
CA LEU A 100 -9.40 -0.44 -16.72
C LEU A 100 -10.76 0.16 -17.11
N THR A 101 -11.14 0.02 -18.37
CA THR A 101 -12.49 0.39 -18.81
C THR A 101 -13.46 -0.68 -18.32
N GLY A 102 -14.13 -0.40 -17.21
CA GLY A 102 -15.37 -1.09 -16.87
C GLY A 102 -16.53 -0.32 -17.50
N ASN A 103 -17.27 -0.94 -18.40
CA ASN A 103 -18.63 -0.48 -18.69
C ASN A 103 -19.45 -0.72 -17.42
N PHE A 104 -19.91 0.36 -16.79
CA PHE A 104 -20.98 0.33 -15.81
C PHE A 104 -22.32 0.19 -16.53
#